data_AF-A0A926FLG1-F1
#
_entry.id   AF-A0A926FLG1-F1
#
_cell.length_a   1.000
_cell.length_b   1.000
_cell.length_c   1.000
_cell.angle_alpha   90.00
_cell.angle_beta   90.00
_cell.angle_gamma   90.00
#
_symmetry.space_group_name_H-M   'P 1'
#
loop_
_entity.id
_entity.type
_entity.pdbx_description
1 polymer ?
#
loop_
_entity_poly.entity_id
_entity_poly.type
_entity_poly.pdbx_seq_one_letter_code
_entity_poly.pdbx_strand_id
1 'polypeptide(L)'
;MSAACARARERFSLYGEDRLDPEERRDVREHLRACRACAEEATASDPSLLFAALPAEEVSAEEVERVVSAVRTGVALRRAEKKLARSPRRIAAIGSAAAVVALTLLLPGLPETPDRRSA
;
A
#
# COMPACT_ATOMS: atom_id res chain seq x y z
N MET A 1 -20.12 -38.61 14.56
CA MET A 1 -19.12 -38.05 13.63
C MET A 1 -19.57 -38.38 12.22
N SER A 2 -19.87 -37.38 11.38
CA SER A 2 -20.42 -37.61 10.04
C SER A 2 -19.31 -37.75 9.00
N ALA A 3 -19.62 -38.33 7.84
CA ALA A 3 -18.70 -38.41 6.70
C ALA A 3 -18.23 -37.01 6.22
N ALA A 4 -19.05 -35.97 6.41
CA ALA A 4 -18.68 -34.59 6.09
C ALA A 4 -17.57 -34.07 7.02
N CYS A 5 -17.65 -34.34 8.33
CA CYS A 5 -16.62 -33.92 9.28
C CYS A 5 -15.27 -34.61 9.00
N ALA A 6 -15.28 -35.90 8.65
CA ALA A 6 -14.05 -36.61 8.31
C ALA A 6 -13.36 -35.98 7.09
N ARG A 7 -14.10 -35.77 6.00
CA ARG A 7 -13.57 -35.13 4.77
C ARG A 7 -13.09 -33.69 4.99
N ALA A 8 -13.74 -32.93 5.87
CA ALA A 8 -13.31 -31.57 6.18
C ALA A 8 -11.97 -31.57 6.94
N ARG A 9 -11.82 -32.43 7.95
CA ARG A 9 -10.60 -32.54 8.77
C ARG A 9 -9.36 -32.92 7.98
N GLU A 10 -9.50 -33.87 7.05
CA GLU A 10 -8.42 -34.29 6.16
C GLU A 10 -7.85 -33.14 5.32
N ARG A 11 -8.63 -32.05 5.16
CA ARG A 11 -8.27 -30.89 4.33
C ARG A 11 -7.79 -29.67 5.13
N PHE A 12 -7.78 -29.70 6.46
CA PHE A 12 -7.39 -28.52 7.27
C PHE A 12 -5.96 -28.06 6.98
N SER A 13 -5.00 -28.99 6.94
CA SER A 13 -3.60 -28.67 6.66
C SER A 13 -3.43 -28.08 5.25
N LEU A 14 -4.10 -28.68 4.26
CA LEU A 14 -4.07 -28.18 2.88
C LEU A 14 -4.73 -26.81 2.74
N TYR A 15 -5.77 -26.53 3.53
CA TYR A 15 -6.42 -25.22 3.56
C TYR A 15 -5.45 -24.15 4.09
N GLY A 16 -4.78 -24.43 5.20
CA GLY A 16 -3.81 -23.52 5.84
C GLY A 16 -2.57 -23.29 4.98
N GLU A 17 -2.13 -24.30 4.24
CA GLU A 17 -1.02 -24.20 3.27
C GLU A 17 -1.41 -23.54 1.94
N ASP A 18 -2.68 -23.13 1.78
CA ASP A 18 -3.22 -22.55 0.54
C ASP A 18 -3.08 -23.48 -0.68
N ARG A 19 -3.23 -24.79 -0.47
CA ARG A 19 -3.05 -25.84 -1.51
C ARG A 19 -4.35 -26.45 -2.03
N LEU A 20 -5.48 -26.09 -1.44
CA LEU A 20 -6.81 -26.47 -1.92
C LEU A 20 -7.25 -25.59 -3.09
N ASP A 21 -8.00 -26.16 -4.02
CA ASP A 21 -8.62 -25.37 -5.09
C ASP A 21 -9.77 -24.47 -4.54
N PRO A 22 -10.27 -23.50 -5.32
CA PRO A 22 -11.29 -22.57 -4.85
C PRO A 22 -12.60 -23.23 -4.38
N GLU A 23 -13.00 -24.34 -4.99
CA GLU A 23 -14.22 -25.08 -4.65
C GLU A 23 -14.03 -25.85 -3.35
N GLU A 24 -12.94 -26.59 -3.21
CA GLU A 24 -12.59 -27.29 -1.97
C GLU A 24 -12.45 -26.32 -0.78
N ARG A 25 -11.86 -25.14 -1.03
CA ARG A 25 -11.77 -24.09 0.00
C ARG A 25 -13.14 -23.58 0.42
N ARG A 26 -14.07 -23.42 -0.52
CA ARG A 26 -15.44 -23.00 -0.22
C ARG A 26 -16.13 -24.06 0.64
N ASP A 27 -16.01 -25.33 0.29
CA ASP A 27 -16.64 -26.44 1.01
C ASP A 27 -16.12 -26.55 2.45
N VAL A 28 -14.81 -26.40 2.65
CA VAL A 28 -14.22 -26.37 4.00
C VAL A 28 -14.76 -25.19 4.81
N ARG A 29 -14.77 -23.96 4.24
CA ARG A 29 -15.32 -22.78 4.94
C ARG A 29 -16.78 -22.96 5.31
N GLU A 30 -17.59 -23.46 4.40
CA GLU A 30 -19.02 -23.72 4.65
C GLU A 30 -19.20 -24.74 5.78
N HIS A 31 -18.42 -25.81 5.78
CA HIS A 31 -18.46 -26.79 6.85
C HIS A 31 -18.04 -26.21 8.21
N LEU A 32 -16.96 -25.43 8.26
CA LEU A 32 -16.47 -24.81 9.49
C LEU A 32 -17.48 -23.80 10.06
N ARG A 33 -18.21 -23.08 9.20
CA ARG A 33 -19.32 -22.21 9.61
C ARG A 33 -20.49 -23.00 10.21
N ALA A 34 -20.80 -24.16 9.65
CA ALA A 34 -21.93 -24.99 10.06
C ALA A 34 -21.62 -25.90 11.26
N CYS A 35 -20.36 -26.27 11.48
CA CYS A 35 -19.95 -27.25 12.49
C CYS A 35 -18.95 -26.66 13.48
N ARG A 36 -19.47 -26.17 14.62
CA ARG A 36 -18.68 -25.60 15.71
C ARG A 36 -17.57 -26.55 16.21
N ALA A 37 -17.85 -27.85 16.33
CA ALA A 37 -16.86 -28.82 16.79
C ALA A 37 -15.64 -28.92 15.83
N CYS A 38 -15.89 -28.87 14.52
CA CYS A 38 -14.80 -28.87 13.53
C CYS A 38 -14.08 -27.51 13.50
N ALA A 39 -14.77 -26.39 13.73
CA ALA A 39 -14.15 -25.08 13.85
C ALA A 39 -13.23 -24.96 15.07
N GLU A 40 -13.64 -25.47 16.23
CA GLU A 40 -12.83 -25.52 17.45
C GLU A 40 -11.58 -26.39 17.24
N GLU A 41 -11.73 -27.57 16.64
CA GLU A 41 -10.63 -28.48 16.34
C GLU A 41 -9.65 -27.89 15.32
N ALA A 42 -10.16 -27.31 14.23
CA ALA A 42 -9.36 -26.62 13.23
C ALA A 42 -8.55 -25.48 13.87
N THR A 43 -9.20 -24.62 14.65
CA THR A 43 -8.55 -23.47 15.31
C THR A 43 -7.52 -23.90 16.34
N ALA A 44 -7.76 -25.01 17.06
CA ALA A 44 -6.79 -25.58 17.98
C ALA A 44 -5.52 -26.09 17.27
N SER A 45 -5.67 -26.58 16.04
CA SER A 45 -4.53 -27.02 15.21
C SER A 45 -3.80 -25.86 14.53
N ASP A 46 -4.54 -24.88 14.01
CA ASP A 46 -4.02 -23.68 13.35
C ASP A 46 -4.95 -22.49 13.65
N PRO A 47 -4.49 -21.50 14.45
CA PRO A 47 -5.28 -20.32 14.79
C PRO A 47 -5.73 -19.49 13.58
N SER A 48 -5.06 -19.57 12.43
CA SER A 48 -5.46 -18.86 11.22
C SER A 48 -6.79 -19.39 10.64
N LEU A 49 -7.16 -20.64 10.96
CA LEU A 49 -8.42 -21.25 10.54
C LEU A 49 -9.64 -20.64 11.25
N LEU A 50 -9.45 -19.85 12.31
CA LEU A 50 -10.52 -19.06 12.92
C LEU A 50 -11.23 -18.19 11.87
N PHE A 51 -10.46 -17.60 10.95
CA PHE A 51 -11.00 -16.74 9.90
C PHE A 51 -11.77 -17.51 8.83
N ALA A 52 -11.53 -18.82 8.67
CA ALA A 52 -12.25 -19.66 7.72
C ALA A 52 -13.70 -19.92 8.16
N ALA A 53 -13.94 -19.96 9.48
CA ALA A 53 -15.26 -20.14 10.07
C ALA A 53 -16.09 -18.84 10.11
N LEU A 54 -15.49 -17.68 9.82
CA LEU A 54 -16.22 -16.41 9.77
C LEU A 54 -17.06 -16.32 8.49
N PRO A 55 -18.27 -15.73 8.56
CA PRO A 55 -19.03 -15.39 7.37
C PRO A 55 -18.21 -14.41 6.53
N ALA A 56 -18.25 -14.61 5.21
CA ALA A 56 -17.70 -13.60 4.30
C ALA A 56 -18.70 -12.44 4.28
N GLU A 57 -18.23 -11.25 4.63
CA GLU A 57 -19.03 -10.04 4.46
C GLU A 57 -19.05 -9.67 2.99
N GLU A 58 -20.23 -9.41 2.44
CA GLU A 58 -20.36 -8.92 1.07
C GLU A 58 -19.87 -7.47 1.05
N VAL A 59 -18.73 -7.25 0.37
CA VAL A 59 -18.17 -5.92 0.18
C VAL A 59 -18.75 -5.34 -1.11
N SER A 60 -19.27 -4.11 -1.04
CA SER A 60 -19.84 -3.46 -2.21
C SER A 60 -18.78 -3.19 -3.29
N ALA A 61 -19.18 -3.21 -4.56
CA ALA A 61 -18.28 -2.87 -5.66
C ALA A 61 -17.68 -1.46 -5.52
N GLU A 62 -18.45 -0.53 -4.95
CA GLU A 62 -17.98 0.83 -4.67
C GLU A 62 -16.86 0.83 -3.62
N GLU A 63 -16.99 0.06 -2.54
CA GLU A 63 -15.94 -0.08 -1.53
C GLU A 63 -14.65 -0.68 -2.09
N VAL A 64 -14.77 -1.71 -2.92
CA VAL A 64 -13.62 -2.31 -3.61
C VAL A 64 -12.91 -1.26 -4.47
N GLU A 65 -13.65 -0.50 -5.27
CA GLU A 65 -13.04 0.54 -6.12
C GLU A 65 -12.40 1.65 -5.29
N ARG A 66 -13.04 2.10 -4.21
CA ARG A 66 -12.46 3.10 -3.28
C ARG A 66 -11.12 2.63 -2.73
N VAL A 67 -11.04 1.39 -2.23
CA VAL A 67 -9.79 0.83 -1.67
C VAL A 67 -8.72 0.68 -2.75
N VAL A 68 -9.06 0.10 -3.89
CA VAL A 68 -8.12 -0.14 -5.00
C VAL A 68 -7.58 1.19 -5.54
N SER A 69 -8.42 2.20 -5.72
CA SER A 69 -8.03 3.54 -6.16
C SER A 69 -7.09 4.22 -5.16
N ALA A 70 -7.38 4.14 -3.87
CA ALA A 70 -6.51 4.66 -2.82
C ALA A 70 -5.11 4.00 -2.83
N VAL A 71 -5.06 2.67 -2.95
CA VAL A 71 -3.79 1.92 -3.03
C VAL A 71 -2.98 2.34 -4.26
N ARG A 72 -3.63 2.41 -5.44
CA ARG A 72 -2.97 2.86 -6.69
C ARG A 72 -2.40 4.27 -6.56
N THR A 73 -3.16 5.18 -5.96
CA THR A 73 -2.73 6.56 -5.69
C THR A 73 -1.52 6.60 -4.77
N GLY A 74 -1.54 5.85 -3.66
CA GLY A 74 -0.41 5.76 -2.74
C GLY A 74 0.86 5.23 -3.40
N VAL A 75 0.73 4.19 -4.24
CA VAL A 75 1.86 3.66 -5.03
C VAL A 75 2.41 4.70 -6.00
N ALA A 76 1.54 5.45 -6.68
CA ALA A 76 1.96 6.51 -7.59
C ALA A 76 2.71 7.63 -6.85
N LEU A 77 2.20 8.07 -5.70
CA LEU A 77 2.83 9.09 -4.87
C LEU A 77 4.22 8.65 -4.38
N ARG A 78 4.34 7.43 -3.84
CA ARG A 78 5.63 6.87 -3.41
C ARG A 78 6.64 6.77 -4.55
N ARG A 79 6.19 6.44 -5.76
CA ARG A 79 7.06 6.43 -6.96
C ARG A 79 7.52 7.84 -7.32
N ALA A 80 6.65 8.85 -7.22
CA ALA A 80 7.00 10.25 -7.48
C ALA A 80 8.01 10.78 -6.46
N GLU A 81 7.78 10.57 -5.16
CA GLU A 81 8.71 10.94 -4.09
C GLU A 81 10.10 10.33 -4.31
N LYS A 82 10.16 9.03 -4.64
CA LYS A 82 11.43 8.34 -4.92
C LYS A 82 12.17 8.92 -6.13
N LYS A 83 11.44 9.41 -7.16
CA LYS A 83 12.05 10.08 -8.32
C LYS A 83 12.60 11.46 -7.95
N LEU A 84 11.89 12.22 -7.12
CA LEU A 84 12.33 13.54 -6.66
C LEU A 84 13.56 13.45 -5.74
N ALA A 85 13.55 12.52 -4.78
CA ALA A 85 14.68 12.27 -3.88
C ALA A 85 15.96 11.86 -4.63
N ARG A 86 15.83 11.22 -5.81
CA ARG A 86 16.96 10.80 -6.65
C ARG A 86 17.53 11.90 -7.55
N SER A 87 16.96 13.10 -7.57
CA SER A 87 17.40 14.19 -8.44
C SER A 87 17.78 15.45 -7.63
N PRO A 88 18.89 15.42 -6.86
CA PRO A 88 19.35 16.58 -6.09
C PRO A 88 19.65 17.80 -6.98
N ARG A 89 20.00 17.58 -8.25
CA ARG A 89 20.24 18.65 -9.24
C ARG A 89 19.00 19.49 -9.57
N ARG A 90 17.78 18.91 -9.49
CA ARG A 90 16.53 19.65 -9.74
C ARG A 90 16.11 20.49 -8.53
N ILE A 91 16.39 20.02 -7.31
CA ILE A 91 16.16 20.79 -6.08
C ILE A 91 17.12 21.98 -6.02
N ALA A 92 18.38 21.79 -6.42
CA ALA A 92 19.37 22.88 -6.52
C ALA A 92 18.99 23.95 -7.58
N ALA A 93 18.39 23.54 -8.71
CA ALA A 93 17.99 24.45 -9.78
C ALA A 93 16.80 25.37 -9.43
N ILE A 94 15.91 24.93 -8.52
CA ILE A 94 14.78 25.76 -8.07
C ILE A 94 15.26 26.83 -7.06
N GLY A 95 16.30 26.53 -6.26
CA GLY A 95 16.92 27.51 -5.36
C GLY A 95 17.65 28.65 -6.09
N SER A 96 18.18 28.40 -7.29
CA SER A 96 18.95 29.42 -8.04
C SER A 96 18.10 30.53 -8.66
N ALA A 97 16.82 30.30 -8.96
CA ALA A 97 15.99 31.33 -9.60
C ALA A 97 15.66 32.50 -8.65
N ALA A 98 15.46 32.22 -7.35
CA ALA A 98 15.19 33.25 -6.35
C ALA A 98 16.43 34.12 -6.06
N ALA A 99 17.63 33.53 -6.08
CA ALA A 99 18.88 34.25 -5.84
C ALA A 99 19.21 35.24 -6.96
N VAL A 100 18.93 34.90 -8.23
CA VAL A 100 19.18 35.79 -9.38
C VAL A 100 18.25 37.01 -9.34
N VAL A 101 16.97 36.82 -9.01
CA VAL A 101 16.01 37.94 -8.88
C VAL A 101 16.37 38.87 -7.72
N ALA A 102 16.79 38.31 -6.58
CA ALA A 102 17.25 39.10 -5.44
C ALA A 102 18.53 39.90 -5.77
N LEU A 103 19.47 39.32 -6.52
CA LEU A 103 20.69 40.02 -6.93
C LEU A 103 20.41 41.16 -7.92
N THR A 104 19.42 41.00 -8.81
CA THR A 104 19.01 42.05 -9.76
C THR A 104 18.19 43.18 -9.13
N LEU A 105 17.47 42.92 -8.04
CA LEU A 105 16.69 43.95 -7.32
C LEU A 105 17.50 44.70 -6.26
N LEU A 106 18.62 44.14 -5.77
CA LEU A 106 19.49 44.79 -4.78
C LEU A 106 20.61 45.68 -5.35
N LEU A 107 20.80 45.75 -6.68
CA LEU A 107 21.76 46.68 -7.30
C LEU A 107 21.07 47.84 -8.05
N PRO A 108 20.47 48.83 -7.37
CA PRO A 108 20.36 50.17 -7.92
C PRO A 108 21.54 51.01 -7.40
N GLY A 109 22.51 51.28 -8.27
CA GLY A 109 23.46 52.39 -8.08
C GLY A 109 24.89 52.00 -7.72
N LEU A 110 25.62 51.41 -8.66
CA LEU A 110 27.07 51.65 -8.71
C LEU A 110 27.27 53.04 -9.34
N PRO A 111 27.69 54.07 -8.58
CA PRO A 111 27.99 55.37 -9.16
C PRO A 111 29.20 55.24 -10.10
N GLU A 112 29.05 55.75 -11.31
CA GLU A 112 30.20 56.07 -12.18
C GLU A 112 31.19 56.91 -11.39
N THR A 113 32.42 56.43 -11.27
CA THR A 113 33.51 57.20 -10.69
C THR A 113 33.89 58.29 -11.70
N PRO A 114 33.83 59.58 -11.34
CA PRO A 114 34.30 60.63 -12.23
C PRO A 114 35.82 60.56 -12.33
N ASP A 115 36.30 60.35 -13.55
CA ASP A 115 37.70 60.47 -13.92
C ASP A 115 38.19 61.87 -13.58
N ARG A 116 39.16 61.94 -12.68
CA ARG A 116 39.75 63.17 -12.16
C ARG A 116 41.27 62.99 -12.22
N ARG A 117 41.88 63.34 -13.37
CA ARG A 117 43.13 64.12 -13.50
C ARG A 117 43.76 64.00 -14.90
N SER A 118 43.86 65.14 -15.57
CA SER A 118 45.01 65.60 -16.38
C SER A 118 44.85 67.13 -16.37
N ALA A 119 45.58 67.94 -15.58
CA ALA A 119 47.02 68.21 -15.63
C ALA A 119 47.50 68.51 -17.05
#